data_AF-A0A7C3KU20-F1
#
_entry.id   AF-A0A7C3KU20-F1
#
_cell.length_a   1.000
_cell.length_b   1.000
_cell.length_c   1.000
_cell.angle_alpha   90.00
_cell.angle_beta   90.00
_cell.angle_gamma   90.00
#
_symmetry.space_group_name_H-M   'P 1'
#
loop_
_entity.id
_entity.type
_entity.pdbx_description
1 polymer ?
#
loop_
_entity_poly.entity_id
_entity_poly.type
_entity_poly.pdbx_seq_one_letter_code
_entity_poly.pdbx_strand_id
1 'polypeptide(L)'
;MAQVTAIQEQSPSATAAREEGRLLARYLLGREDVPAEAVERYEAACAALFGAPDAAGEATSRFVARCPWSLPFVDAAAGLLDPHSLLRKKLFLMLAILETIPELAPCFTPRSSSRFLVLLKLGSWALLGGFKALLGIPLYLIARRPS
;
A
#
# COMPACT_ATOMS: atom_id res chain seq x y z
N MET A 1 32.25 -30.70 -10.68
CA MET A 1 32.08 -29.30 -11.14
C MET A 1 30.85 -28.74 -10.45
N ALA A 2 31.04 -28.24 -9.23
CA ALA A 2 29.97 -27.83 -8.33
C ALA A 2 29.42 -26.46 -8.76
N GLN A 3 28.09 -26.39 -8.90
CA GLN A 3 27.35 -25.14 -9.01
C GLN A 3 27.52 -24.37 -7.70
N VAL A 4 28.33 -23.31 -7.74
CA VAL A 4 28.32 -22.28 -6.70
C VAL A 4 27.10 -21.42 -6.99
N THR A 5 26.02 -21.74 -6.29
CA THR A 5 24.80 -20.95 -6.18
C THR A 5 25.17 -19.50 -5.92
N ALA A 6 24.93 -18.65 -6.92
CA ALA A 6 25.01 -17.22 -6.78
C ALA A 6 24.02 -16.78 -5.70
N ILE A 7 24.52 -16.58 -4.49
CA ILE A 7 23.90 -15.67 -3.53
C ILE A 7 24.12 -14.29 -4.15
N GLN A 8 23.23 -13.90 -5.08
CA GLN A 8 23.12 -12.50 -5.46
C GLN A 8 22.78 -11.75 -4.18
N GLU A 9 23.72 -10.94 -3.70
CA GLU A 9 23.48 -9.94 -2.67
C GLU A 9 22.33 -9.06 -3.14
N GLN A 10 21.11 -9.37 -2.70
CA GLN A 10 19.98 -8.47 -2.87
C GLN A 10 20.35 -7.20 -2.11
N SER A 11 20.55 -6.10 -2.85
CA SER A 11 20.85 -4.82 -2.25
C SER A 11 19.76 -4.47 -1.23
N PRO A 12 20.09 -3.88 -0.07
CA PRO A 12 19.11 -3.60 0.98
C PRO A 12 17.89 -2.80 0.50
N SER A 13 18.06 -2.00 -0.55
CA SER A 13 16.97 -1.28 -1.22
C SER A 13 15.98 -2.19 -1.98
N ALA A 14 16.44 -3.29 -2.59
CA ALA A 14 15.59 -4.22 -3.33
C ALA A 14 14.71 -5.02 -2.37
N THR A 15 15.28 -5.47 -1.25
CA THR A 15 14.54 -6.16 -0.18
C THR A 15 13.46 -5.26 0.43
N ALA A 16 13.79 -3.99 0.69
CA ALA A 16 12.85 -3.02 1.24
C ALA A 16 11.67 -2.74 0.29
N ALA A 17 11.92 -2.55 -1.01
CA ALA A 17 10.87 -2.33 -2.01
C ALA A 17 9.94 -3.55 -2.14
N ARG A 18 10.50 -4.76 -2.08
CA ARG A 18 9.75 -6.01 -2.13
C ARG A 18 8.84 -6.19 -0.91
N GLU A 19 9.33 -5.87 0.28
CA GLU A 19 8.54 -5.90 1.51
C GLU A 19 7.43 -4.85 1.51
N GLU A 20 7.72 -3.63 1.05
CA GLU A 20 6.72 -2.58 0.87
C GLU A 20 5.62 -3.05 -0.09
N GLY A 21 5.98 -3.61 -1.25
CA GLY A 21 5.02 -4.15 -2.22
C GLY A 21 4.11 -5.23 -1.62
N ARG A 22 4.67 -6.19 -0.86
CA ARG A 22 3.85 -7.20 -0.16
C ARG A 22 2.89 -6.56 0.83
N LEU A 23 3.35 -5.59 1.61
CA LEU A 23 2.52 -4.89 2.59
C LEU A 23 1.33 -4.18 1.94
N LEU A 24 1.58 -3.41 0.88
CA LEU A 24 0.54 -2.67 0.17
C LEU A 24 -0.46 -3.62 -0.52
N ALA A 25 0.04 -4.68 -1.17
CA ALA A 25 -0.83 -5.64 -1.82
C ALA A 25 -1.73 -6.39 -0.82
N ARG A 26 -1.18 -6.81 0.32
CA ARG A 26 -1.97 -7.41 1.41
C ARG A 26 -3.02 -6.46 1.94
N TYR A 27 -2.66 -5.19 2.13
CA TYR A 27 -3.61 -4.17 2.59
C TYR A 27 -4.78 -4.00 1.62
N LEU A 28 -4.51 -3.98 0.31
CA LEU A 28 -5.53 -3.80 -0.72
C LEU A 28 -6.40 -5.05 -0.94
N LEU A 29 -5.81 -6.24 -0.90
CA LEU A 29 -6.54 -7.50 -1.09
C LEU A 29 -7.23 -8.00 0.18
N GLY A 30 -6.78 -7.56 1.36
CA GLY A 30 -7.27 -8.05 2.65
C GLY A 30 -6.92 -9.52 2.93
N ARG A 31 -5.89 -10.08 2.28
CA ARG A 31 -5.43 -11.47 2.41
C ARG A 31 -3.90 -11.57 2.33
N GLU A 32 -3.34 -12.63 2.89
CA GLU A 32 -1.88 -12.83 2.97
C GLU A 32 -1.25 -13.36 1.67
N ASP A 33 -2.01 -14.09 0.86
CA ASP A 33 -1.51 -14.65 -0.39
C ASP A 33 -1.52 -13.60 -1.51
N VAL A 34 -0.35 -12.98 -1.66
CA VAL A 34 -0.06 -11.97 -2.67
C VAL A 34 0.69 -12.62 -3.84
N PRO A 35 0.24 -12.43 -5.11
CA PRO A 35 0.97 -12.92 -6.28
C PRO A 35 2.38 -12.31 -6.36
N ALA A 36 3.41 -13.15 -6.55
CA ALA A 36 4.79 -12.69 -6.67
C ALA A 36 4.97 -11.68 -7.81
N GLU A 37 4.29 -11.92 -8.93
CA GLU A 37 4.29 -11.05 -10.11
C GLU A 37 3.81 -9.62 -9.80
N ALA A 38 2.85 -9.45 -8.88
CA ALA A 38 2.38 -8.12 -8.47
C ALA A 38 3.50 -7.33 -7.76
N VAL A 39 4.25 -7.99 -6.89
CA VAL A 39 5.35 -7.37 -6.13
C VAL A 39 6.52 -7.05 -7.06
N GLU A 40 6.83 -7.92 -8.02
CA GLU A 40 7.88 -7.69 -9.02
C GLU A 40 7.55 -6.50 -9.93
N ARG A 41 6.31 -6.43 -10.43
CA ARG A 41 5.84 -5.26 -11.20
C ARG A 41 5.89 -3.98 -10.37
N TYR A 42 5.56 -4.05 -9.09
CA TYR A 42 5.62 -2.90 -8.19
C TYR A 42 7.04 -2.39 -7.99
N GLU A 43 8.00 -3.28 -7.75
CA GLU A 43 9.41 -2.91 -7.59
C GLU A 43 9.94 -2.21 -8.85
N ALA A 44 9.71 -2.81 -10.03
CA ALA A 44 10.10 -2.24 -11.31
C ALA A 44 9.44 -0.88 -11.57
N ALA A 45 8.13 -0.77 -11.31
CA ALA A 45 7.40 0.47 -11.53
C ALA A 45 7.79 1.57 -10.53
N CYS A 46 8.08 1.25 -9.27
CA CYS A 46 8.57 2.22 -8.31
C CYS A 46 9.92 2.81 -8.74
N ALA A 47 10.85 1.95 -9.19
CA ALA A 47 12.15 2.40 -9.68
C ALA A 47 12.03 3.30 -10.92
N ALA A 48 11.01 3.08 -11.77
CA ALA A 48 10.77 3.88 -12.98
C ALA A 48 10.00 5.18 -12.74
N LEU A 49 9.02 5.17 -11.82
CA LEU A 49 8.07 6.28 -11.64
C LEU A 49 8.42 7.21 -10.47
N PHE A 50 9.03 6.67 -9.43
CA PHE A 50 9.38 7.42 -8.24
C PHE A 50 10.90 7.57 -8.20
N GLY A 51 11.36 8.76 -8.55
CA GLY A 51 12.75 9.18 -8.30
C GLY A 51 13.04 9.26 -6.80
N ALA A 52 14.11 9.96 -6.42
CA ALA A 52 14.43 10.16 -5.01
C ALA A 52 13.23 10.80 -4.27
N PRO A 53 12.63 10.11 -3.28
CA PRO A 53 11.48 10.63 -2.56
C PRO A 53 11.89 11.84 -1.71
N ASP A 54 10.93 12.73 -1.46
CA ASP A 54 11.14 13.79 -0.49
C ASP A 54 11.24 13.22 0.93
N ALA A 55 11.83 14.00 1.85
CA ALA A 55 12.10 13.53 3.21
C ALA A 55 10.82 13.09 3.95
N ALA A 56 9.68 13.75 3.69
CA ALA A 56 8.41 13.45 4.33
C ALA A 56 7.77 12.16 3.79
N GLY A 57 7.81 11.94 2.47
CA GLY A 57 7.34 10.72 1.84
C GLY A 57 8.17 9.51 2.27
N GLU A 58 9.49 9.68 2.31
CA GLU A 58 10.43 8.66 2.78
C GLU A 58 10.20 8.31 4.26
N ALA A 59 10.01 9.32 5.13
CA ALA A 59 9.69 9.08 6.54
C ALA A 59 8.36 8.33 6.72
N THR A 60 7.36 8.65 5.91
CA THR A 60 6.06 7.97 5.95
C THR A 60 6.17 6.50 5.50
N SER A 61 6.88 6.22 4.40
CA SER A 61 7.14 4.84 3.94
C SER A 61 7.90 4.04 5.00
N ARG A 62 8.95 4.61 5.60
CA ARG A 62 9.71 3.97 6.69
C ARG A 62 8.84 3.69 7.91
N PHE A 63 7.98 4.63 8.29
CA PHE A 63 7.08 4.46 9.42
C PHE A 63 6.11 3.29 9.20
N VAL A 64 5.48 3.24 8.02
CA VAL A 64 4.55 2.17 7.64
C VAL A 64 5.25 0.81 7.58
N ALA A 65 6.47 0.76 7.05
CA ALA A 65 7.27 -0.47 7.03
C ALA A 65 7.58 -0.98 8.46
N ARG A 66 7.92 -0.07 9.38
CA ARG A 66 8.19 -0.42 10.79
C ARG A 66 6.92 -0.78 11.56
N CYS A 67 5.79 -0.18 11.22
CA CYS A 67 4.51 -0.39 11.89
C CYS A 67 3.40 -0.72 10.88
N PRO A 68 3.38 -1.93 10.29
CA PRO A 68 2.41 -2.31 9.26
C PRO A 68 0.93 -2.08 9.61
N TRP A 69 0.57 -2.27 10.89
CA TRP A 69 -0.78 -2.05 11.40
C TRP A 69 -1.25 -0.58 11.29
N SER A 70 -0.32 0.36 11.13
CA SER A 70 -0.62 1.78 10.99
C SER A 70 -1.16 2.16 9.61
N LEU A 71 -0.87 1.36 8.58
CA LEU A 71 -1.17 1.68 7.19
C LEU A 71 -2.62 2.13 6.95
N PRO A 72 -3.67 1.47 7.45
CA PRO A 72 -5.05 1.91 7.23
C PRO A 72 -5.37 3.29 7.82
N PHE A 73 -4.71 3.66 8.90
CA PHE A 73 -4.90 4.96 9.56
C PHE A 73 -4.11 6.06 8.85
N VAL A 74 -2.87 5.76 8.48
CA VAL A 74 -1.98 6.67 7.74
C VAL A 74 -2.55 6.96 6.35
N ASP A 75 -3.06 5.95 5.63
CA ASP A 75 -3.73 6.12 4.33
C ASP A 75 -4.99 6.98 4.46
N ALA A 76 -5.86 6.69 5.44
CA ALA A 76 -7.07 7.48 5.67
C ALA A 76 -6.75 8.96 5.98
N ALA A 77 -5.74 9.21 6.81
CA ALA A 77 -5.30 10.57 7.15
C ALA A 77 -4.64 11.27 5.96
N ALA A 78 -3.77 10.58 5.22
CA ALA A 78 -3.17 11.10 3.99
C ALA A 78 -4.24 11.43 2.95
N GLY A 79 -5.31 10.63 2.85
CA GLY A 79 -6.44 10.89 1.97
C GLY A 79 -7.12 12.23 2.20
N LEU A 80 -7.09 12.73 3.44
CA LEU A 80 -7.68 14.00 3.84
C LEU A 80 -6.66 15.15 3.83
N LEU A 81 -5.45 14.92 4.34
CA LEU A 81 -4.46 15.97 4.59
C LEU A 81 -3.47 16.19 3.45
N ASP A 82 -3.12 15.14 2.73
CA ASP A 82 -2.19 15.19 1.60
C ASP A 82 -2.55 14.14 0.54
N PRO A 83 -3.57 14.45 -0.29
CA PRO A 83 -4.08 13.51 -1.27
C PRO A 83 -3.04 13.03 -2.28
N HIS A 84 -1.94 13.77 -2.45
CA HIS A 84 -0.86 13.51 -3.40
C HIS A 84 0.44 13.01 -2.74
N SER A 85 0.37 12.59 -1.47
CA SER A 85 1.49 11.99 -0.76
C SER A 85 2.07 10.77 -1.49
N LEU A 86 3.37 10.54 -1.30
CA LEU A 86 4.06 9.41 -1.92
C LEU A 86 3.41 8.06 -1.57
N LEU A 87 3.00 7.87 -0.32
CA LEU A 87 2.32 6.66 0.12
C LEU A 87 1.06 6.39 -0.71
N ARG A 88 0.22 7.40 -0.94
CA ARG A 88 -1.01 7.24 -1.74
C ARG A 88 -0.71 6.96 -3.20
N LYS A 89 0.31 7.61 -3.78
CA LYS A 89 0.77 7.32 -5.14
C LYS A 89 1.22 5.86 -5.28
N LYS A 90 2.00 5.34 -4.33
CA LYS A 90 2.43 3.94 -4.28
C LYS A 90 1.26 2.98 -4.07
N LEU A 91 0.29 3.32 -3.22
CA LEU A 91 -0.95 2.55 -3.04
C LEU A 91 -1.76 2.45 -4.33
N PHE A 92 -1.96 3.57 -5.04
CA PHE A 92 -2.66 3.57 -6.32
C PHE A 92 -1.90 2.82 -7.41
N LEU A 93 -0.56 2.91 -7.41
CA LEU A 93 0.26 2.10 -8.31
C LEU A 93 0.04 0.60 -8.05
N MET A 94 0.11 0.16 -6.80
CA MET A 94 -0.15 -1.23 -6.46
C MET A 94 -1.58 -1.65 -6.81
N LEU A 95 -2.57 -0.80 -6.53
CA LEU A 95 -3.96 -1.06 -6.91
C LEU A 95 -4.10 -1.29 -8.42
N ALA A 96 -3.51 -0.42 -9.24
CA ALA A 96 -3.53 -0.56 -10.69
C ALA A 96 -2.86 -1.85 -11.15
N ILE A 97 -1.73 -2.24 -10.55
CA ILE A 97 -1.08 -3.52 -10.85
C ILE A 97 -2.02 -4.69 -10.55
N LEU A 98 -2.63 -4.72 -9.35
CA LEU A 98 -3.52 -5.80 -8.95
C LEU A 98 -4.77 -5.90 -9.83
N GLU A 99 -5.33 -4.76 -10.25
CA GLU A 99 -6.49 -4.72 -11.16
C GLU A 99 -6.19 -5.29 -12.56
N THR A 100 -4.92 -5.22 -12.99
CA THR A 100 -4.49 -5.76 -14.30
C THR A 100 -4.16 -7.26 -14.29
N ILE A 101 -4.14 -7.90 -13.12
CA ILE A 101 -3.89 -9.35 -12.99
C ILE A 101 -5.21 -10.11 -13.17
N PRO A 102 -5.38 -10.92 -14.23
CA PRO A 102 -6.66 -11.56 -14.54
C PRO A 102 -7.22 -12.43 -13.40
N GLU A 103 -6.37 -13.12 -12.66
CA GLU A 103 -6.74 -13.99 -11.54
C GLU A 103 -7.34 -13.21 -10.37
N LEU A 104 -7.03 -11.90 -10.27
CA LEU A 104 -7.54 -11.00 -9.23
C LEU A 104 -8.76 -10.20 -9.69
N ALA A 105 -9.17 -10.27 -10.96
CA ALA A 105 -10.36 -9.57 -11.46
C ALA A 105 -11.64 -9.83 -10.62
N PRO A 106 -11.90 -11.04 -10.08
CA PRO A 106 -13.04 -11.27 -9.18
C PRO A 106 -13.00 -10.48 -7.87
N CYS A 107 -11.83 -10.00 -7.43
CA CYS A 107 -11.68 -9.17 -6.23
C CYS A 107 -12.12 -7.71 -6.46
N PHE A 108 -12.06 -7.22 -7.70
CA PHE A 108 -12.34 -5.82 -8.06
C PHE A 108 -13.68 -5.65 -8.81
N THR A 109 -14.38 -6.74 -9.08
CA THR A 109 -15.70 -6.69 -9.74
C THR A 109 -16.82 -6.46 -8.73
N PRO A 110 -17.76 -5.55 -9.02
CA PRO A 110 -18.87 -5.27 -8.12
C PRO A 110 -19.78 -6.49 -8.00
N ARG A 111 -20.01 -6.95 -6.77
CA ARG A 111 -21.00 -8.01 -6.49
C ARG A 111 -22.41 -7.42 -6.49
N SER A 112 -23.37 -8.16 -7.06
CA SER A 112 -24.77 -7.79 -6.94
C SER A 112 -25.18 -7.73 -5.46
N SER A 113 -25.79 -6.62 -5.06
CA SER A 113 -26.24 -6.38 -3.69
C SER A 113 -27.50 -5.53 -3.74
N SER A 114 -28.40 -5.74 -2.77
CA SER A 114 -29.57 -4.87 -2.61
C SER A 114 -29.13 -3.42 -2.39
N ARG A 115 -29.78 -2.47 -3.08
CA ARG A 115 -29.49 -1.02 -2.97
C ARG A 115 -29.51 -0.54 -1.52
N PHE A 116 -30.43 -1.07 -0.71
CA PHE A 116 -30.53 -0.74 0.71
C PHE A 116 -29.30 -1.21 1.51
N LEU A 117 -28.83 -2.43 1.24
CA LEU A 117 -27.63 -2.96 1.87
C LEU A 117 -26.37 -2.18 1.45
N VAL A 118 -26.32 -1.71 0.20
CA VAL A 118 -25.24 -0.84 -0.28
C VAL A 118 -25.23 0.47 0.50
N LEU A 119 -26.38 1.12 0.69
CA LEU A 119 -26.48 2.37 1.47
C LEU A 119 -26.04 2.18 2.93
N LEU A 120 -26.48 1.10 3.59
CA LEU A 120 -26.06 0.79 4.96
C LEU A 120 -24.56 0.52 5.06
N LYS A 121 -23.99 -0.23 4.11
CA LYS A 121 -22.55 -0.49 4.03
C LYS A 121 -21.76 0.80 3.79
N LEU A 122 -22.25 1.67 2.90
CA LEU A 122 -21.60 2.94 2.64
C LEU A 122 -21.56 3.82 3.89
N GLY A 123 -22.68 3.88 4.63
CA GLY A 123 -22.74 4.61 5.91
C GLY A 123 -21.77 4.04 6.95
N SER A 124 -21.69 2.71 7.09
CA SER A 124 -20.76 2.09 8.04
C SER A 124 -19.29 2.27 7.64
N TRP A 125 -18.98 2.23 6.34
CA TRP A 125 -17.63 2.50 5.82
C TRP A 125 -17.25 3.96 5.99
N ALA A 126 -18.17 4.90 5.78
CA ALA A 126 -17.94 6.32 6.02
C ALA A 126 -17.64 6.60 7.50
N LEU A 127 -18.41 6.01 8.41
CA LEU A 127 -18.16 6.11 9.86
C LEU A 127 -16.80 5.53 10.25
N LEU A 128 -16.49 4.30 9.78
CA LEU A 128 -15.22 3.64 10.09
C LEU A 128 -14.02 4.37 9.48
N GLY A 129 -14.17 4.88 8.26
CA GLY A 129 -13.17 5.71 7.58
C GLY A 129 -12.92 7.02 8.32
N GLY A 130 -13.99 7.71 8.74
CA GLY A 130 -13.90 8.92 9.55
C GLY A 130 -13.19 8.67 10.88
N PHE A 131 -13.51 7.57 11.57
CA PHE A 131 -12.82 7.17 12.81
C PHE A 131 -11.34 6.87 12.57
N LYS A 132 -11.01 6.12 11.51
CA LYS A 132 -9.62 5.82 11.14
C LYS A 132 -8.84 7.08 10.77
N ALA A 133 -9.45 8.02 10.06
CA ALA A 133 -8.83 9.30 9.74
C ALA A 133 -8.57 10.11 11.02
N LEU A 134 -9.54 10.18 11.92
CA LEU A 134 -9.39 10.90 13.20
C LEU A 134 -8.21 10.39 14.02
N LEU A 135 -8.07 9.06 14.14
CA LEU A 135 -6.92 8.44 14.81
C LEU A 135 -5.63 8.52 13.99
N GLY A 136 -5.75 8.54 12.67
CA GLY A 136 -4.64 8.58 11.73
C GLY A 136 -3.97 9.95 11.64
N ILE A 137 -4.68 11.05 11.90
CA ILE A 137 -4.12 12.42 11.85
C ILE A 137 -2.87 12.56 12.75
N PRO A 138 -2.90 12.26 14.06
CA PRO A 138 -1.70 12.36 14.90
C PRO A 138 -0.60 11.41 14.43
N LEU A 139 -0.98 10.20 13.99
CA LEU A 139 -0.04 9.20 13.50
C LEU A 139 0.69 9.65 12.23
N TYR A 140 -0.05 10.24 11.30
CA TYR A 140 0.44 10.78 10.04
C TYR A 140 1.37 11.98 10.27
N LEU A 141 1.01 12.87 11.19
CA LEU A 141 1.88 14.00 11.56
C LEU A 141 3.20 13.54 12.20
N ILE A 142 3.17 12.46 12.99
CA ILE A 142 4.38 11.85 13.55
C ILE A 142 5.20 11.18 12.43
N ALA A 143 4.55 10.42 11.54
CA ALA A 143 5.20 9.69 10.45
C ALA A 143 5.90 10.60 9.44
N ARG A 144 5.39 11.83 9.23
CA ARG A 144 6.00 12.81 8.31
C ARG A 144 7.24 13.50 8.86
N ARG A 145 7.54 13.39 10.17
CA ARG A 145 8.71 14.06 10.75
C ARG A 145 9.97 13.35 10.25
N PRO A 146 10.87 14.06 9.53
CA PRO A 146 12.16 13.51 9.22
C PRO A 146 12.92 13.35 10.54
N SER A 147 13.12 12.10 10.95
CA SER A 147 14.05 11.69 12.00
C SER A 147 15.45 11.53 11.42
#